data_AF-A0A1D6NW94-F1
#
_entry.id   AF-A0A1D6NW94-F1
#
_cell.length_a   1.000
_cell.length_b   1.000
_cell.length_c   1.000
_cell.angle_alpha   90.00
_cell.angle_beta   90.00
_cell.angle_gamma   90.00
#
_symmetry.space_group_name_H-M   'P 1'
#
loop_
_entity.id
_entity.type
_entity.pdbx_description
1 polymer ?
#
loop_
_entity_poly.entity_id
_entity_poly.type
_entity_poly.pdbx_seq_one_letter_code
_entity_poly.pdbx_strand_id
1 'polypeptide(L)'
;MVDLTALLDPATGGRMLPSPGGCDEEIGLFLYRGRVDEETIRSLQGKETGLRDHGELIKLRVVPYSELWRSTGDAKALSAIALYEMAKREGLLPQPTPSANL
;
A
#
# COMPACT_ATOMS: atom_id res chain seq x y z
N MET A 1 -8.55 3.90 -8.00
CA MET A 1 -8.17 3.30 -6.70
C MET A 1 -8.94 1.99 -6.55
N VAL A 2 -8.35 0.93 -5.99
CA VAL A 2 -8.99 -0.37 -5.77
C VAL A 2 -8.93 -0.70 -4.28
N ASP A 3 -10.05 -1.07 -3.68
CA ASP A 3 -10.09 -1.60 -2.31
C ASP A 3 -9.69 -3.07 -2.34
N LEU A 4 -8.51 -3.39 -1.78
CA LEU A 4 -8.00 -4.77 -1.72
C LEU A 4 -8.70 -5.58 -0.63
N THR A 5 -9.07 -4.93 0.47
CA THR A 5 -9.79 -5.57 1.58
C THR A 5 -11.22 -5.95 1.23
N ALA A 6 -11.83 -5.29 0.24
CA ALA A 6 -13.12 -5.68 -0.32
C ALA A 6 -13.11 -7.01 -1.09
N LEU A 7 -11.94 -7.57 -1.38
CA LEU A 7 -11.79 -8.91 -2.00
C LEU A 7 -11.90 -10.05 -0.97
N LEU A 8 -11.84 -9.73 0.33
CA LEU A 8 -11.99 -10.73 1.38
C LEU A 8 -13.44 -11.23 1.46
N ASP A 9 -13.61 -12.43 2.02
CA ASP A 9 -14.94 -12.96 2.31
C ASP A 9 -15.71 -11.97 3.22
N PRO A 10 -16.94 -11.56 2.88
CA PRO A 10 -17.73 -10.62 3.68
C PRO A 10 -17.88 -11.02 5.15
N ALA A 11 -17.85 -12.31 5.48
CA ALA A 11 -17.92 -12.80 6.86
C ALA A 11 -16.69 -12.40 7.71
N THR A 12 -15.58 -12.01 7.08
CA THR A 12 -14.39 -11.47 7.77
C THR A 12 -14.53 -9.99 8.15
N GLY A 13 -15.62 -9.32 7.74
CA GLY A 13 -15.79 -7.88 7.89
C GLY A 13 -15.06 -7.05 6.83
N GLY A 14 -14.23 -7.66 5.97
CA GLY A 14 -13.56 -6.96 4.88
C GLY A 14 -12.54 -5.92 5.38
N ARG A 15 -11.79 -6.25 6.43
CA ARG A 15 -10.79 -5.38 7.06
C ARG A 15 -9.54 -6.18 7.44
N MET A 16 -8.39 -5.52 7.44
CA MET A 16 -7.17 -6.06 8.04
C MET A 16 -7.16 -5.73 9.54
N LEU A 17 -7.06 -6.76 10.37
CA LEU A 17 -6.97 -6.64 11.83
C LEU A 17 -5.50 -6.83 12.23
N PRO A 18 -4.82 -5.80 12.75
CA PRO A 18 -3.39 -5.88 13.03
C PRO A 18 -3.07 -6.73 14.26
N SER A 19 -3.98 -6.75 15.24
CA SER A 19 -3.87 -7.54 16.46
C SER A 19 -5.24 -7.76 17.10
N PRO A 20 -6.06 -8.70 16.60
CA PRO A 20 -7.45 -8.87 17.06
C PRO A 20 -7.57 -9.27 18.54
N GLY A 21 -6.50 -9.75 19.17
CA GLY A 21 -6.47 -10.05 20.60
C GLY A 21 -6.06 -8.88 21.50
N GLY A 22 -5.58 -7.77 20.92
CA GLY A 22 -5.01 -6.65 21.69
C GLY A 22 -5.40 -5.26 21.21
N CYS A 23 -6.12 -5.13 20.10
CA CYS A 23 -6.57 -3.87 19.54
C CYS A 23 -7.86 -4.07 18.73
N ASP A 24 -8.73 -3.06 18.75
CA ASP A 24 -9.95 -2.95 17.95
C ASP A 24 -9.74 -2.15 16.65
N GLU A 25 -8.48 -1.88 16.28
CA GLU A 25 -8.12 -1.22 15.02
C GLU A 25 -8.54 -2.09 13.82
N GLU A 26 -9.28 -1.49 12.90
CA GLU A 26 -9.65 -2.07 11.62
C GLU A 26 -9.08 -1.22 10.47
N ILE A 27 -8.38 -1.87 9.54
CA ILE A 27 -7.66 -1.14 8.47
C ILE A 27 -8.19 -1.58 7.11
N GLY A 28 -8.62 -0.60 6.31
CA GLY A 28 -8.85 -0.79 4.88
C GLY A 28 -7.53 -0.65 4.11
N LEU A 29 -7.27 -1.57 3.17
CA LEU A 29 -6.07 -1.54 2.34
C LEU A 29 -6.44 -1.22 0.89
N PHE A 30 -5.87 -0.15 0.34
CA PHE A 30 -6.20 0.34 -0.99
C PHE A 30 -4.98 0.31 -1.91
N LEU A 31 -5.19 -0.13 -3.15
CA LEU A 31 -4.23 -0.03 -4.24
C LEU A 31 -4.47 1.26 -5.03
N TYR A 32 -3.43 2.08 -5.09
CA TYR A 32 -3.29 3.18 -6.05
C TYR A 32 -2.17 2.86 -7.05
N ARG A 33 -2.43 3.11 -8.33
CA ARG A 33 -1.43 3.00 -9.40
C ARG A 33 -1.42 4.30 -10.17
N GLY A 34 -0.30 5.01 -10.10
CA GLY A 34 -0.01 6.19 -10.90
C GLY A 34 1.26 5.99 -11.71
N ARG A 35 1.39 6.71 -12.81
CA ARG A 35 2.67 6.89 -13.50
C ARG A 35 3.26 8.21 -13.04
N VAL A 36 4.55 8.21 -12.79
CA VAL A 36 5.35 9.39 -12.47
C VAL A 36 6.65 9.26 -13.25
N ASP A 37 7.23 10.39 -13.64
CA ASP A 37 8.54 10.40 -14.29
C ASP A 37 9.66 10.02 -13.29
N GLU A 38 10.83 9.73 -13.86
CA GLU A 38 11.99 9.30 -13.08
C GLU A 38 12.51 10.41 -12.15
N GLU A 39 12.41 11.68 -12.56
CA GLU A 39 12.84 12.82 -11.75
C GLU A 39 12.01 12.93 -10.46
N THR A 40 10.70 12.76 -10.59
CA THR A 40 9.75 12.70 -9.49
C THR A 40 10.10 11.55 -8.55
N ILE A 41 10.34 10.33 -9.08
CA ILE A 41 10.76 9.18 -8.26
C ILE A 41 12.05 9.49 -7.48
N ARG A 42 13.05 10.09 -8.14
CA ARG A 42 14.32 10.48 -7.49
C ARG A 42 14.10 11.52 -6.40
N SER A 43 13.23 12.50 -6.64
CA SER A 43 12.92 13.56 -5.67
C SER A 43 12.19 13.05 -4.42
N LEU A 44 11.46 11.94 -4.54
CA LEU A 44 10.73 11.32 -3.42
C LEU A 44 11.66 10.54 -2.49
N GLN A 45 12.79 10.04 -2.99
CA GLN A 45 13.69 9.21 -2.20
C GLN A 45 14.30 10.00 -1.03
N GLY A 46 14.04 9.54 0.20
CA GLY A 46 14.55 10.17 1.41
C GLY A 46 13.87 11.48 1.78
N LYS A 47 12.80 11.89 1.07
CA LYS A 47 12.05 13.11 1.36
C LYS A 47 11.43 13.02 2.76
N GLU A 48 11.66 14.03 3.57
CA GLU A 48 11.03 14.18 4.87
C GLU A 48 9.64 14.78 4.71
N THR A 49 8.69 14.22 5.45
CA THR A 49 7.25 14.52 5.39
C THR A 49 6.66 14.45 6.80
N GLY A 50 5.37 14.75 6.92
CA GLY A 50 4.66 14.74 8.20
C GLY A 50 4.65 16.10 8.89
N LEU A 51 3.77 16.23 9.88
CA LEU A 51 3.68 17.40 10.75
C LEU A 51 4.75 17.33 11.84
N ARG A 52 5.97 17.79 11.53
CA ARG A 52 7.12 17.76 12.45
C ARG A 52 6.82 18.44 13.79
N ASP A 53 6.10 19.55 13.77
CA ASP A 53 5.70 20.30 14.98
C ASP A 53 4.71 19.52 15.86
N HIS A 54 4.07 18.49 15.32
CA HIS A 54 3.17 17.55 16.02
C HIS A 54 3.83 16.19 16.32
N GLY A 55 5.15 16.08 16.13
CA GLY A 55 5.91 14.87 16.45
C GLY A 55 5.95 13.80 15.36
N GLU A 56 5.42 14.09 14.16
CA GLU A 56 5.50 13.17 13.02
C GLU A 56 6.85 13.30 12.31
N LEU A 57 7.69 12.27 12.45
CA LEU A 57 8.99 12.18 11.79
C LEU A 57 8.94 11.11 10.70
N ILE A 58 8.37 11.45 9.54
CA ILE A 58 8.14 10.50 8.45
C ILE A 58 9.13 10.74 7.33
N LYS A 59 9.88 9.70 6.94
CA LYS A 59 10.81 9.74 5.81
C LYS A 59 10.41 8.75 4.74
N LEU A 60 10.29 9.22 3.50
CA LEU A 60 9.95 8.36 2.37
C LEU A 60 11.14 7.51 1.93
N ARG A 61 10.87 6.23 1.66
CA ARG A 61 11.81 5.30 1.03
C ARG A 61 11.12 4.65 -0.16
N VAL A 62 11.59 4.96 -1.36
CA VAL A 62 11.19 4.30 -2.60
C VAL A 62 11.97 2.99 -2.71
N VAL A 63 11.27 1.90 -2.99
CA VAL A 63 11.84 0.55 -3.11
C VAL A 63 11.28 -0.10 -4.37
N PRO A 64 12.10 -0.82 -5.17
CA PRO A 64 11.58 -1.66 -6.23
C PRO A 64 10.54 -2.63 -5.68
N TYR A 65 9.39 -2.76 -6.35
CA TYR A 65 8.28 -3.57 -5.83
C TYR A 65 8.69 -5.03 -5.54
N SER A 66 9.56 -5.61 -6.38
CA SER A 66 10.12 -6.96 -6.22
C SER A 66 10.95 -7.15 -4.93
N GLU A 67 11.43 -6.06 -4.33
CA GLU A 67 12.23 -6.06 -3.10
C GLU A 67 11.42 -5.65 -1.87
N LEU A 68 10.23 -5.06 -2.05
CA LEU A 68 9.45 -4.45 -0.97
C LEU A 68 9.22 -5.40 0.21
N TRP A 69 8.82 -6.64 -0.06
CA TRP A 69 8.55 -7.66 0.97
C TRP A 69 9.79 -8.08 1.80
N ARG A 70 11.01 -7.83 1.30
CA ARG A 70 12.27 -8.05 2.03
C ARG A 70 12.77 -6.80 2.75
N SER A 71 12.20 -5.65 2.44
CA SER A 71 12.68 -4.35 2.90
C SER A 71 11.98 -3.83 4.17
N THR A 72 10.91 -4.49 4.61
CA THR A 72 10.08 -4.09 5.74
C THR A 72 9.54 -5.30 6.51
N GLY A 73 9.37 -5.14 7.83
CA GLY A 73 8.63 -6.06 8.70
C GLY A 73 7.24 -5.53 9.08
N ASP A 74 6.81 -4.42 8.49
CA ASP A 74 5.54 -3.78 8.81
C ASP A 74 4.34 -4.64 8.39
N ALA A 75 3.44 -4.90 9.34
CA ALA A 75 2.30 -5.79 9.13
C ALA A 75 1.32 -5.26 8.07
N LYS A 76 1.11 -3.94 8.01
CA LYS A 76 0.18 -3.30 7.06
C LYS A 76 0.71 -3.45 5.63
N ALA A 77 1.99 -3.17 5.42
CA ALA A 77 2.67 -3.32 4.14
C ALA A 77 2.70 -4.78 3.66
N LEU A 78 3.08 -5.73 4.53
CA LEU A 78 3.12 -7.14 4.18
C LEU A 78 1.73 -7.70 3.86
N SER A 79 0.69 -7.28 4.58
CA SER A 79 -0.70 -7.65 4.29
C SER A 79 -1.18 -7.10 2.95
N ALA A 80 -0.86 -5.83 2.65
CA ALA A 80 -1.19 -5.22 1.37
C ALA A 80 -0.51 -5.94 0.19
N ILE A 81 0.76 -6.34 0.33
CA ILE A 81 1.49 -7.14 -0.66
C ILE A 81 0.76 -8.47 -0.90
N ALA A 82 0.38 -9.18 0.16
CA ALA A 82 -0.30 -10.47 0.04
C ALA A 82 -1.62 -10.35 -0.74
N LEU A 83 -2.49 -9.42 -0.36
CA LEU A 83 -3.78 -9.23 -1.05
C LEU A 83 -3.58 -8.80 -2.51
N TYR A 84 -2.65 -7.88 -2.77
CA TYR A 84 -2.33 -7.46 -4.13
C TYR A 84 -1.83 -8.62 -5.00
N GLU A 85 -0.88 -9.42 -4.51
CA GLU A 85 -0.32 -10.53 -5.27
C GLU A 85 -1.35 -11.62 -5.55
N MET A 86 -2.23 -11.94 -4.60
CA MET A 86 -3.33 -12.90 -4.80
C MET A 86 -4.33 -12.38 -5.84
N ALA A 87 -4.80 -11.14 -5.67
CA ALA A 87 -5.73 -10.50 -6.61
C ALA A 87 -5.14 -10.42 -8.02
N LYS A 88 -3.83 -10.16 -8.14
CA LYS A 88 -3.12 -10.12 -9.42
C LYS A 88 -3.06 -11.50 -10.08
N ARG A 89 -2.73 -12.55 -9.32
CA ARG A 89 -2.65 -13.94 -9.82
C ARG A 89 -3.99 -14.45 -10.30
N GLU A 90 -5.07 -14.06 -9.63
CA GLU A 90 -6.44 -14.44 -9.97
C GLU A 90 -7.08 -13.52 -11.05
N GLY A 91 -6.37 -12.49 -11.51
CA GLY A 91 -6.88 -11.58 -12.54
C GLY A 91 -7.99 -10.65 -12.07
N LEU A 92 -8.11 -10.44 -10.75
CA LEU A 92 -9.15 -9.58 -10.13
C LEU A 92 -8.81 -8.10 -10.17
N LEU A 93 -7.54 -7.75 -10.42
CA LEU A 93 -7.13 -6.36 -10.52
C LEU A 93 -7.49 -5.78 -11.89
N PRO A 94 -8.00 -4.53 -11.94
CA PRO A 94 -8.25 -3.86 -13.21
C PRO A 94 -6.94 -3.73 -13.99
N GLN A 95 -7.04 -3.69 -15.32
CA GLN A 95 -5.88 -3.39 -16.14
C GLN A 95 -5.34 -1.99 -15.81
N PRO A 96 -4.02 -1.76 -15.90
CA PRO A 96 -3.49 -0.41 -15.76
C PRO A 96 -4.11 0.45 -16.86
N THR A 97 -4.86 1.49 -16.46
CA THR A 97 -5.38 2.45 -17.44
C THR A 97 -4.19 3.10 -18.13
N PRO A 98 -4.14 3.16 -19.48
CA PRO A 98 -3.18 4.02 -20.14
C PRO A 98 -3.57 5.47 -19.81
N SER A 99 -2.86 6.08 -18.87
CA SER A 99 -3.11 7.48 -18.52
C SER A 99 -2.80 8.36 -19.74
N ALA A 100 -3.73 9.26 -20.07
CA ALA A 100 -3.45 10.42 -20.90
C ALA A 100 -2.31 11.23 -20.25
N ASN A 101 -1.35 11.65 -21.06
CA ASN A 101 -0.24 12.50 -20.63
C ASN A 101 -0.83 13.75 -19.94
N LEU A 102 -0.57 13.90 -18.64
CA LEU A 102 -0.69 15.17 -17.92
C LEU A 102 0.72 15.75 -17.80
#